data_AF-A0A1V5N731-F1
#
_entry.id   AF-A0A1V5N731-F1
#
_cell.length_a   1.000
_cell.length_b   1.000
_cell.length_c   1.000
_cell.angle_alpha   90.00
_cell.angle_beta   90.00
_cell.angle_gamma   90.00
#
_symmetry.space_group_name_H-M   'P 1'
#
loop_
_entity.id
_entity.type
_entity.pdbx_description
1 polymer ?
#
loop_
_entity_poly.entity_id
_entity_poly.type
_entity_poly.pdbx_seq_one_letter_code
_entity_poly.pdbx_strand_id
1 'polypeptide(L)'
;MDSLTYSYYTSTNAYYNGQQINRLQEVEDKAGATAYPLDFEGTSEYFYDNIGNLITDTRDSIKEIVWTTYGKVSKVERESGCKKPDLEFLYDPLGNRLCKIVKPRPAGIPTNQNEWTFTWYLRDTQGNIMGVYTETHDEDDAYLSTNEFPMYGSARLGVQNASDTLSHITYTQSTFDADGFYTSSYENVPLNEPDTNSYHYYPLQKQYELSNHLGNVLATVSARPRLIFDNQTFQYKEADVLSVNDYYPFGSTMPSRSWDSGQGYRFAFNGKEKITDWDGKMGTYDFDARLLNALTGRWNSPDKLEAKYPNMSTYGFIGNNPIIAIDPNGRDIYIVIQNATDDKSKIQKNNHEQIISWLASSERVMQ
;
A
#
# COMPACT_ATOMS: atom_id res chain seq x y z
N MET A 1 24.44 3.13 -10.36
CA MET A 1 24.38 3.11 -8.89
C MET A 1 23.95 4.50 -8.51
N ASP A 2 22.79 4.58 -7.87
CA ASP A 2 22.12 5.83 -7.56
C ASP A 2 23.02 6.71 -6.70
N SER A 3 22.93 8.01 -6.91
CA SER A 3 23.68 9.03 -6.18
C SER A 3 22.69 10.05 -5.62
N LEU A 4 21.92 9.61 -4.64
CA LEU A 4 20.86 10.41 -4.03
C LEU A 4 21.43 11.50 -3.11
N THR A 5 21.07 12.75 -3.39
CA THR A 5 21.30 13.90 -2.50
C THR A 5 19.97 14.29 -1.87
N TYR A 6 19.96 14.49 -0.55
CA TYR A 6 18.76 14.86 0.22
C TYR A 6 18.93 16.28 0.78
N SER A 7 17.99 17.16 0.47
CA SER A 7 17.94 18.52 0.99
C SER A 7 16.75 18.67 1.92
N TYR A 8 16.93 19.38 3.04
CA TYR A 8 15.88 19.61 4.04
C TYR A 8 15.65 21.10 4.23
N TYR A 9 14.44 21.50 4.62
CA TYR A 9 14.15 22.91 4.91
C TYR A 9 15.01 23.41 6.09
N THR A 10 15.69 24.55 5.90
CA THR A 10 16.62 25.14 6.89
C THR A 10 16.14 26.46 7.51
N SER A 11 15.00 27.00 7.07
CA SER A 11 14.50 28.34 7.42
C SER A 11 13.18 28.30 8.20
N THR A 12 12.44 29.42 8.24
CA THR A 12 11.17 29.61 8.97
C THR A 12 10.10 28.54 8.69
N ASN A 13 10.16 27.86 7.54
CA ASN A 13 9.26 26.74 7.16
C ASN A 13 9.69 25.38 7.71
N ALA A 14 10.81 25.32 8.44
CA ALA A 14 11.32 24.14 9.11
C ALA A 14 10.77 24.01 10.54
N TYR A 15 9.67 24.66 10.92
CA TYR A 15 9.14 24.61 12.28
C TYR A 15 7.65 24.26 12.32
N TYR A 16 7.25 23.35 13.21
CA TYR A 16 5.86 23.05 13.55
C TYR A 16 5.72 23.05 15.06
N ASN A 17 4.72 23.77 15.58
CA ASN A 17 4.50 23.94 17.02
C ASN A 17 5.76 24.39 17.80
N GLY A 18 6.63 25.21 17.17
CA GLY A 18 7.87 25.71 17.78
C GLY A 18 9.05 24.73 17.75
N GLN A 19 8.91 23.52 17.21
CA GLN A 19 10.00 22.56 17.03
C GLN A 19 10.48 22.51 15.58
N GLN A 20 11.79 22.43 15.39
CA GLN A 20 12.35 22.25 14.05
C GLN A 20 11.99 20.86 13.53
N ILE A 21 11.31 20.80 12.39
CA ILE A 21 10.89 19.57 11.72
C ILE A 21 11.78 19.32 10.51
N ASN A 22 12.28 18.10 10.42
CA ASN A 22 13.15 17.64 9.34
C ASN A 22 12.33 17.25 8.09
N ARG A 23 11.59 18.23 7.54
CA ARG A 23 10.86 18.09 6.28
C ARG A 23 11.85 17.97 5.13
N LEU A 24 11.74 16.90 4.37
CA LEU A 24 12.52 16.67 3.16
C LEU A 24 12.07 17.68 2.12
N GLN A 25 12.94 18.58 1.68
CA GLN A 25 12.60 19.57 0.66
C GLN A 25 12.75 18.98 -0.74
N GLU A 26 13.84 18.25 -0.96
CA GLU A 26 14.20 17.76 -2.29
C GLU A 26 15.03 16.47 -2.18
N VAL A 27 14.83 15.57 -3.15
CA VAL A 27 15.74 14.47 -3.44
C VAL A 27 16.15 14.55 -4.89
N GLU A 28 17.45 14.54 -5.13
CA GLU A 28 18.04 14.53 -6.47
C GLU A 28 18.86 13.26 -6.64
N ASP A 29 18.55 12.46 -7.67
CA ASP A 29 19.50 11.47 -8.16
C ASP A 29 20.45 12.10 -9.17
N LYS A 30 21.73 12.17 -8.79
CA LYS A 30 22.81 12.70 -9.62
C LYS A 30 23.39 11.66 -10.57
N ALA A 31 22.97 10.40 -10.47
CA ALA A 31 23.31 9.42 -11.49
C ALA A 31 22.59 9.80 -12.80
N GLY A 32 23.31 9.72 -13.93
CA GLY A 32 22.66 9.90 -15.23
C GLY A 32 21.64 8.78 -15.45
N ALA A 33 20.48 9.11 -16.06
CA ALA A 33 19.37 8.18 -16.30
C ALA A 33 19.88 6.79 -16.73
N THR A 34 19.64 5.79 -15.88
CA THR A 34 20.08 4.42 -16.15
C THR A 34 18.95 3.62 -16.78
N ALA A 35 19.28 2.56 -17.52
CA ALA A 35 18.29 1.71 -18.18
C ALA A 35 17.49 0.81 -17.21
N TYR A 36 17.45 1.13 -15.91
CA TYR A 36 16.78 0.31 -14.90
C TYR A 36 15.37 0.85 -14.67
N PRO A 37 14.31 0.08 -14.97
CA PRO A 37 12.95 0.53 -14.67
C PRO A 37 12.69 0.50 -13.16
N LEU A 38 11.80 1.39 -12.68
CA LEU A 38 11.31 1.42 -11.29
C LEU A 38 12.34 1.88 -10.24
N ASP A 39 13.26 2.76 -10.60
CA ASP A 39 14.24 3.40 -9.70
C ASP A 39 13.95 4.90 -9.49
N PHE A 40 14.76 5.58 -8.66
CA PHE A 40 14.61 7.02 -8.44
C PHE A 40 15.41 7.81 -9.48
N GLU A 41 14.74 8.58 -10.34
CA GLU A 41 15.43 9.39 -11.35
C GLU A 41 15.15 10.90 -11.20
N GLY A 42 16.17 11.71 -11.44
CA GLY A 42 16.07 13.17 -11.51
C GLY A 42 15.82 13.81 -10.15
N THR A 43 15.13 14.95 -10.16
CA THR A 43 14.83 15.76 -8.97
C THR A 43 13.36 15.64 -8.61
N SER A 44 13.09 15.36 -7.34
CA SER A 44 11.76 15.45 -6.73
C SER A 44 11.75 16.49 -5.64
N GLU A 45 10.82 17.42 -5.71
CA GLU A 45 10.56 18.43 -4.70
C GLU A 45 9.30 18.06 -3.92
N TYR A 46 9.32 18.36 -2.63
CA TYR A 46 8.28 17.99 -1.69
C TYR A 46 7.77 19.22 -0.94
N PHE A 47 6.46 19.40 -0.93
CA PHE A 47 5.81 20.51 -0.23
C PHE A 47 4.85 19.97 0.82
N TYR A 48 4.70 20.72 1.92
CA TYR A 48 3.95 20.28 3.09
C TYR A 48 2.97 21.35 3.54
N ASP A 49 1.91 20.92 4.20
CA ASP A 49 1.02 21.82 4.91
C ASP A 49 1.70 22.42 6.16
N ASN A 50 0.99 23.33 6.84
CA ASN A 50 1.52 23.98 8.04
C ASN A 50 1.82 22.96 9.16
N ILE A 51 1.14 21.81 9.18
CA ILE A 51 1.31 20.78 10.21
C ILE A 51 2.26 19.65 9.82
N GLY A 52 2.78 19.68 8.60
CA GLY A 52 3.83 18.80 8.10
C GLY A 52 3.34 17.61 7.30
N ASN A 53 2.08 17.54 6.93
CA ASN A 53 1.64 16.52 5.99
C ASN A 53 2.09 16.86 4.56
N LEU A 54 2.52 15.87 3.80
CA LEU A 54 2.91 16.05 2.40
C LEU A 54 1.70 16.49 1.57
N ILE A 55 1.82 17.57 0.80
CA ILE A 55 0.81 18.07 -0.14
C ILE A 55 1.20 17.73 -1.58
N THR A 56 2.47 17.90 -1.94
CA THR A 56 2.92 17.85 -3.34
C THR A 56 4.21 17.04 -3.43
N ASP A 57 4.29 16.19 -4.44
CA ASP A 57 5.47 15.43 -4.86
C ASP A 57 5.59 15.58 -6.38
N THR A 58 6.63 16.28 -6.83
CA THR A 58 6.77 16.62 -8.25
C THR A 58 7.10 15.42 -9.12
N ARG A 59 7.84 14.44 -8.59
CA ARG A 59 8.19 13.21 -9.32
C ARG A 59 6.96 12.35 -9.58
N ASP A 60 6.05 12.26 -8.61
CA ASP A 60 4.79 11.55 -8.79
C ASP A 60 3.69 12.39 -9.45
N SER A 61 4.03 13.61 -9.90
CA SER A 61 3.11 14.56 -10.51
C SER A 61 1.86 14.79 -9.67
N ILE A 62 2.05 14.85 -8.35
CA ILE A 62 1.00 15.06 -7.37
C ILE A 62 0.83 16.56 -7.21
N LYS A 63 -0.30 17.08 -7.69
CA LYS A 63 -0.67 18.48 -7.52
C LYS A 63 -0.99 18.78 -6.07
N GLU A 64 -1.86 17.95 -5.48
CA GLU A 64 -2.35 18.16 -4.13
C GLU A 64 -2.76 16.84 -3.46
N ILE A 65 -2.36 16.69 -2.21
CA ILE A 65 -2.86 15.66 -1.29
C ILE A 65 -3.72 16.38 -0.25
N VAL A 66 -5.00 16.03 -0.23
CA VAL A 66 -5.95 16.54 0.77
C VAL A 66 -5.97 15.59 1.94
N TRP A 67 -5.83 16.12 3.15
CA TRP A 67 -5.82 15.36 4.38
C TRP A 67 -7.10 15.54 5.18
N THR A 68 -7.57 14.47 5.80
CA THR A 68 -8.60 14.54 6.83
C THR A 68 -8.07 15.22 8.09
N THR A 69 -8.95 15.75 8.92
CA THR A 69 -8.61 16.31 10.24
C THR A 69 -7.95 15.29 11.18
N TYR A 70 -8.12 13.99 10.91
CA TYR A 70 -7.49 12.91 11.65
C TYR A 70 -6.08 12.55 11.15
N GLY A 71 -5.55 13.26 10.15
CA GLY A 71 -4.22 13.01 9.58
C GLY A 71 -4.17 11.78 8.69
N LYS A 72 -5.23 11.53 7.91
CA LYS A 72 -5.29 10.50 6.86
C LYS A 72 -5.44 11.13 5.49
N VAL A 73 -4.80 10.55 4.48
CA VAL A 73 -4.94 11.02 3.09
C VAL A 73 -6.37 10.80 2.62
N SER A 74 -7.11 11.87 2.34
CA SER A 74 -8.47 11.80 1.83
C SER A 74 -8.52 11.76 0.31
N LYS A 75 -7.67 12.56 -0.36
CA LYS A 75 -7.67 12.70 -1.82
C LYS A 75 -6.25 12.95 -2.34
N VAL A 76 -5.97 12.47 -3.54
CA VAL A 76 -4.75 12.75 -4.31
C VAL A 76 -5.17 13.24 -5.68
N GLU A 77 -4.83 14.47 -6.00
CA GLU A 77 -5.02 15.06 -7.33
C GLU A 77 -3.72 15.07 -8.09
N ARG A 78 -3.74 14.63 -9.34
CA ARG A 78 -2.59 14.73 -10.25
C ARG A 78 -2.57 16.03 -11.03
N GLU A 79 -1.36 16.45 -11.35
CA GLU A 79 -1.11 17.57 -12.27
C GLU A 79 -1.75 17.33 -13.65
N SER A 80 -2.05 18.43 -14.35
CA SER A 80 -2.61 18.37 -15.70
C SER A 80 -1.69 17.60 -16.65
N GLY A 81 -2.26 16.70 -17.46
CA GLY A 81 -1.51 15.87 -18.40
C GLY A 81 -0.89 14.61 -17.77
N CYS A 82 -0.88 14.46 -16.44
CA CYS A 82 -0.45 13.23 -15.79
C CYS A 82 -1.48 12.10 -16.02
N LYS A 83 -0.98 10.92 -16.42
CA LYS A 83 -1.79 9.73 -16.69
C LYS A 83 -1.98 8.80 -15.50
N LYS A 84 -1.27 9.02 -14.40
CA LYS A 84 -1.52 8.30 -13.13
C LYS A 84 -2.94 8.66 -12.65
N PRO A 85 -3.67 7.75 -11.99
CA PRO A 85 -5.02 8.04 -11.55
C PRO A 85 -5.03 9.06 -10.40
N ASP A 86 -6.16 9.76 -10.27
CA ASP A 86 -6.52 10.42 -9.01
C ASP A 86 -7.01 9.36 -8.02
N LEU A 87 -6.79 9.62 -6.73
CA LEU A 87 -7.17 8.69 -5.67
C LEU A 87 -8.05 9.39 -4.64
N GLU A 88 -8.98 8.64 -4.08
CA GLU A 88 -9.79 9.09 -2.94
C GLU A 88 -9.94 7.93 -1.95
N PHE A 89 -9.97 8.27 -0.67
CA PHE A 89 -10.03 7.28 0.41
C PHE A 89 -11.08 7.67 1.43
N LEU A 90 -11.88 6.69 1.82
CA LEU A 90 -12.87 6.82 2.89
C LEU A 90 -12.42 6.01 4.09
N TYR A 91 -12.66 6.54 5.28
CA TYR A 91 -12.26 5.94 6.54
C TYR A 91 -13.44 5.78 7.46
N ASP A 92 -13.40 4.75 8.29
CA ASP A 92 -14.31 4.62 9.43
C ASP A 92 -13.94 5.63 10.55
N PRO A 93 -14.80 5.82 11.57
CA PRO A 93 -14.50 6.70 12.69
C PRO A 93 -13.26 6.30 13.53
N LEU A 94 -12.78 5.06 13.41
CA LEU A 94 -11.55 4.58 14.07
C LEU A 94 -10.30 4.85 13.21
N GLY A 95 -10.47 5.40 12.01
CA GLY A 95 -9.42 5.73 11.07
C GLY A 95 -8.92 4.55 10.24
N ASN A 96 -9.64 3.43 10.20
CA ASN A 96 -9.34 2.34 9.28
C ASN A 96 -9.89 2.68 7.89
N ARG A 97 -9.14 2.34 6.83
CA ARG A 97 -9.59 2.55 5.46
C ARG A 97 -10.80 1.65 5.16
N LEU A 98 -11.92 2.27 4.81
CA LEU A 98 -13.19 1.67 4.43
C LEU A 98 -13.26 1.48 2.91
N CYS A 99 -12.81 2.48 2.14
CA CYS A 99 -12.86 2.47 0.69
C CYS A 99 -11.62 3.14 0.08
N LYS A 100 -11.13 2.60 -1.03
CA LYS A 100 -10.19 3.26 -1.95
C LYS A 100 -10.90 3.42 -3.29
N ILE A 101 -10.87 4.63 -3.84
CA ILE A 101 -11.45 4.96 -5.14
C ILE A 101 -10.30 5.32 -6.08
N VAL A 102 -10.23 4.64 -7.21
CA VAL A 102 -9.28 4.91 -8.28
C VAL A 102 -10.02 5.56 -9.43
N LYS A 103 -9.57 6.75 -9.83
CA LYS A 103 -10.17 7.56 -10.91
C LYS A 103 -9.19 7.63 -12.09
N PRO A 104 -9.34 6.77 -13.11
CA PRO A 104 -8.40 6.70 -14.23
C PRO A 104 -8.24 8.02 -14.97
N ARG A 105 -7.04 8.29 -15.51
CA ARG A 105 -6.69 9.51 -16.26
C ARG A 105 -6.03 9.22 -17.63
N PRO A 106 -6.60 8.37 -18.51
CA PRO A 106 -5.95 7.99 -19.77
C PRO A 106 -5.62 9.20 -20.68
N ALA A 107 -6.46 10.24 -20.64
CA ALA A 107 -6.28 11.50 -21.37
C ALA A 107 -5.59 12.60 -20.55
N GLY A 108 -5.05 12.30 -19.36
CA GLY A 108 -4.43 13.30 -18.48
C GLY A 108 -5.41 14.08 -17.59
N ILE A 109 -6.70 13.72 -17.61
CA ILE A 109 -7.80 14.31 -16.84
C ILE A 109 -8.63 13.14 -16.26
N PRO A 110 -9.21 13.26 -15.04
CA PRO A 110 -10.06 12.22 -14.45
C PRO A 110 -11.25 11.88 -15.35
N THR A 111 -11.48 10.57 -15.49
CA THR A 111 -12.66 10.00 -16.13
C THR A 111 -13.91 10.24 -15.30
N ASN A 112 -15.07 9.95 -15.90
CA ASN A 112 -16.34 9.99 -15.19
C ASN A 112 -16.46 8.81 -14.22
N GLN A 113 -17.39 8.89 -13.27
CA GLN A 113 -17.57 7.88 -12.22
C GLN A 113 -17.80 6.46 -12.77
N ASN A 114 -18.38 6.35 -13.97
CA ASN A 114 -18.63 5.08 -14.65
C ASN A 114 -17.34 4.30 -14.96
N GLU A 115 -16.17 4.94 -14.95
CA GLU A 115 -14.87 4.28 -15.15
C GLU A 115 -14.08 4.12 -13.85
N TRP A 116 -14.64 4.55 -12.71
CA TRP A 116 -13.96 4.48 -11.43
C TRP A 116 -14.04 3.08 -10.84
N THR A 117 -12.98 2.72 -10.10
CA THR A 117 -12.94 1.46 -9.35
C THR A 117 -12.98 1.76 -7.86
N PHE A 118 -13.94 1.16 -7.16
CA PHE A 118 -14.10 1.27 -5.71
C PHE A 118 -13.64 -0.03 -5.08
N THR A 119 -12.68 0.02 -4.17
CA THR A 119 -12.21 -1.12 -3.39
C THR A 119 -12.64 -0.96 -1.95
N TRP A 120 -13.58 -1.80 -1.51
CA TRP A 120 -14.14 -1.81 -0.17
C TRP A 120 -13.38 -2.79 0.73
N TYR A 121 -13.09 -2.37 1.95
CA TYR A 121 -12.38 -3.16 2.95
C TYR A 121 -13.32 -3.47 4.13
N LEU A 122 -13.71 -4.73 4.25
CA LEU A 122 -14.40 -5.21 5.44
C LEU A 122 -13.37 -5.61 6.48
N ARG A 123 -13.51 -5.12 7.71
CA ARG A 123 -12.57 -5.38 8.81
C ARG A 123 -13.25 -5.95 10.04
N ASP A 124 -12.49 -6.71 10.82
CA ASP A 124 -12.90 -7.12 12.17
C ASP A 124 -12.73 -5.96 13.17
N THR A 125 -13.13 -6.20 14.42
CA THR A 125 -13.02 -5.21 15.51
C THR A 125 -11.57 -4.88 15.90
N GLN A 126 -10.60 -5.70 15.49
CA GLN A 126 -9.17 -5.47 15.71
C GLN A 126 -8.53 -4.70 14.54
N GLY A 127 -9.29 -4.46 13.46
CA GLY A 127 -8.85 -3.77 12.26
C GLY A 127 -8.24 -4.69 11.19
N ASN A 128 -8.24 -6.01 11.37
CA ASN A 128 -7.77 -6.94 10.33
C ASN A 128 -8.76 -7.00 9.17
N ILE A 129 -8.26 -7.13 7.94
CA ILE A 129 -9.11 -7.22 6.74
C ILE A 129 -9.72 -8.61 6.66
N MET A 130 -11.05 -8.69 6.75
CA MET A 130 -11.82 -9.93 6.61
C MET A 130 -12.21 -10.21 5.17
N GLY A 131 -12.36 -9.17 4.36
CA GLY A 131 -12.71 -9.30 2.95
C GLY A 131 -12.47 -8.01 2.19
N VAL A 132 -12.12 -8.16 0.92
CA VAL A 132 -12.00 -7.07 -0.04
C VAL A 132 -12.98 -7.30 -1.17
N TYR A 133 -13.74 -6.26 -1.47
CA TYR A 133 -14.74 -6.25 -2.53
C TYR A 133 -14.43 -5.13 -3.51
N THR A 134 -14.74 -5.35 -4.77
CA THR A 134 -14.56 -4.36 -5.83
C THR A 134 -15.91 -4.02 -6.41
N GLU A 135 -16.19 -2.73 -6.42
CA GLU A 135 -17.30 -2.16 -7.12
C GLU A 135 -16.80 -1.42 -8.37
N THR A 136 -17.38 -1.78 -9.50
CA THR A 136 -17.15 -1.13 -10.81
C THR A 136 -18.47 -0.69 -11.37
N HIS A 137 -18.46 0.44 -12.07
CA HIS A 137 -19.63 0.94 -12.75
C HIS A 137 -19.48 0.71 -14.27
N ASP A 138 -20.61 0.65 -14.95
CA ASP A 138 -20.77 0.84 -16.39
C ASP A 138 -21.93 1.85 -16.56
N GLU A 139 -22.11 2.44 -17.74
CA GLU A 139 -23.02 3.58 -18.01
C GLU A 139 -24.18 3.75 -17.02
N ASP A 140 -25.04 2.73 -16.91
CA ASP A 140 -26.19 2.67 -16.01
C ASP A 140 -26.08 1.57 -14.94
N ASP A 141 -24.99 0.80 -14.88
CA ASP A 141 -24.87 -0.36 -14.01
C ASP A 141 -23.80 -0.20 -12.93
N ALA A 142 -24.02 -0.82 -11.77
CA ALA A 142 -22.98 -1.03 -10.77
C ALA A 142 -22.91 -2.50 -10.38
N TYR A 143 -21.68 -3.02 -10.34
CA TYR A 143 -21.36 -4.40 -10.04
C TYR A 143 -20.52 -4.45 -8.78
N LEU A 144 -20.97 -5.19 -7.75
CA LEU A 144 -20.14 -5.53 -6.60
C LEU A 144 -19.65 -6.96 -6.78
N SER A 145 -18.34 -7.16 -6.68
CA SER A 145 -17.70 -8.47 -6.80
C SER A 145 -16.89 -8.81 -5.55
N THR A 146 -16.82 -10.10 -5.22
CA THR A 146 -15.81 -10.60 -4.29
C THR A 146 -14.45 -10.60 -4.96
N ASN A 147 -13.41 -10.23 -4.24
CA ASN A 147 -12.05 -10.31 -4.75
C ASN A 147 -11.17 -11.19 -3.88
N GLU A 148 -11.10 -10.89 -2.59
CA GLU A 148 -10.06 -11.47 -1.74
C GLU A 148 -10.54 -11.63 -0.30
N PHE A 149 -10.29 -12.81 0.27
CA PHE A 149 -10.48 -13.11 1.69
C PHE A 149 -9.13 -13.45 2.30
N PRO A 150 -8.50 -12.53 3.05
CA PRO A 150 -7.25 -12.82 3.75
C PRO A 150 -7.42 -13.96 4.75
N MET A 151 -6.46 -14.88 4.77
CA MET A 151 -6.43 -16.02 5.68
C MET A 151 -5.41 -15.76 6.78
N TYR A 152 -5.79 -15.96 8.04
CA TYR A 152 -4.95 -15.67 9.20
C TYR A 152 -4.67 -16.91 10.06
N GLY A 153 -3.46 -16.97 10.61
CA GLY A 153 -3.10 -17.75 11.78
C GLY A 153 -2.71 -16.81 12.92
N SER A 154 -1.45 -16.82 13.34
CA SER A 154 -0.88 -15.76 14.20
C SER A 154 -0.54 -14.47 13.43
N ALA A 155 -0.44 -14.57 12.11
CA ALA A 155 -0.27 -13.49 11.14
C ALA A 155 -1.00 -13.89 9.84
N ARG A 156 -1.06 -12.99 8.84
CA ARG A 156 -1.62 -13.33 7.53
C ARG A 156 -0.79 -14.45 6.91
N LEU A 157 -1.47 -15.47 6.41
CA LEU A 157 -0.88 -16.64 5.73
C LEU A 157 -0.96 -16.53 4.22
N GLY A 158 -1.87 -15.69 3.71
CA GLY A 158 -2.19 -15.58 2.30
C GLY A 158 -3.61 -15.05 2.09
N VAL A 159 -4.14 -15.28 0.89
CA VAL A 159 -5.50 -14.89 0.51
C VAL A 159 -6.19 -16.02 -0.20
N GLN A 160 -7.51 -16.11 -0.04
CA GLN A 160 -8.36 -16.84 -0.96
C GLN A 160 -8.95 -15.84 -1.94
N ASN A 161 -8.63 -15.99 -3.22
CA ASN A 161 -9.24 -15.18 -4.26
C ASN A 161 -10.63 -15.71 -4.58
N ALA A 162 -11.53 -14.80 -4.94
CA ALA A 162 -12.83 -15.07 -5.50
C ALA A 162 -13.08 -14.05 -6.61
N SER A 163 -14.03 -14.34 -7.50
CA SER A 163 -14.40 -13.41 -8.58
C SER A 163 -15.89 -13.47 -8.86
N ASP A 164 -16.67 -13.88 -7.86
CA ASP A 164 -18.11 -13.98 -7.98
C ASP A 164 -18.71 -12.58 -7.87
N THR A 165 -19.54 -12.20 -8.84
CA THR A 165 -20.42 -11.03 -8.75
C THR A 165 -21.44 -11.28 -7.65
N LEU A 166 -21.46 -10.42 -6.64
CA LEU A 166 -22.36 -10.49 -5.49
C LEU A 166 -23.64 -9.70 -5.67
N SER A 167 -23.55 -8.57 -6.38
CA SER A 167 -24.72 -7.78 -6.74
C SER A 167 -24.49 -7.06 -8.06
N HIS A 168 -25.58 -6.89 -8.78
CA HIS A 168 -25.68 -6.06 -9.98
C HIS A 168 -26.92 -5.19 -9.79
N ILE A 169 -26.74 -3.88 -9.84
CA ILE A 169 -27.84 -2.92 -9.86
C ILE A 169 -27.79 -2.12 -11.16
N THR A 170 -28.97 -1.80 -11.70
CA THR A 170 -29.12 -0.84 -12.81
C THR A 170 -29.79 0.41 -12.28
N TYR A 171 -29.19 1.57 -12.53
CA TYR A 171 -29.77 2.87 -12.27
C TYR A 171 -30.79 3.20 -13.35
N THR A 172 -32.02 3.45 -12.92
CA THR A 172 -33.18 3.64 -13.81
C THR A 172 -33.52 5.11 -14.02
N GLN A 173 -33.07 5.99 -13.12
CA GLN A 173 -33.27 7.43 -13.20
C GLN A 173 -32.31 8.17 -12.27
N SER A 174 -31.75 9.27 -12.76
CA SER A 174 -30.99 10.23 -11.95
C SER A 174 -31.59 11.62 -12.12
N THR A 175 -32.16 12.17 -11.05
CA THR A 175 -32.66 13.55 -11.03
C THR A 175 -32.00 14.34 -9.90
N PHE A 176 -31.75 15.62 -10.18
CA PHE A 176 -31.45 16.60 -9.16
C PHE A 176 -32.76 17.26 -8.73
N ASP A 177 -33.00 17.36 -7.44
CA ASP A 177 -34.04 18.25 -6.96
C ASP A 177 -33.61 19.73 -7.08
N ALA A 178 -34.53 20.66 -6.81
CA ALA A 178 -34.28 22.08 -6.93
C ALA A 178 -33.19 22.61 -5.97
N ASP A 179 -32.85 21.83 -4.94
CA ASP A 179 -31.82 22.14 -3.94
C ASP A 179 -30.46 21.48 -4.28
N GLY A 180 -30.36 20.79 -5.42
CA GLY A 180 -29.14 20.15 -5.91
C GLY A 180 -28.83 18.81 -5.25
N PHE A 181 -29.79 18.20 -4.53
CA PHE A 181 -29.65 16.87 -3.97
C PHE A 181 -29.87 15.83 -5.06
N TYR A 182 -28.92 14.90 -5.19
CA TYR A 182 -28.94 13.85 -6.19
C TYR A 182 -29.74 12.65 -5.67
N THR A 183 -30.81 12.30 -6.37
CA THR A 183 -31.57 11.07 -6.10
C THR A 183 -31.47 10.12 -7.28
N SER A 184 -30.98 8.90 -7.03
CA SER A 184 -30.96 7.80 -7.98
C SER A 184 -31.92 6.68 -7.56
N SER A 185 -32.77 6.24 -8.48
CA SER A 185 -33.54 5.00 -8.31
C SER A 185 -32.79 3.85 -8.95
N TYR A 186 -32.68 2.72 -8.25
CA TYR A 186 -32.00 1.51 -8.72
C TYR A 186 -32.93 0.31 -8.68
N GLU A 187 -32.71 -0.63 -9.59
CA GLU A 187 -33.31 -1.95 -9.55
C GLU A 187 -32.21 -3.00 -9.39
N ASN A 188 -32.45 -4.00 -8.53
CA ASN A 188 -31.55 -5.15 -8.44
C ASN A 188 -31.78 -6.03 -9.67
N VAL A 189 -30.73 -6.25 -10.44
CA VAL A 189 -30.76 -7.21 -11.54
C VAL A 189 -30.54 -8.60 -10.94
N PRO A 190 -31.44 -9.57 -11.16
CA PRO A 190 -31.21 -10.94 -10.72
C PRO A 190 -29.90 -11.44 -11.31
N LEU A 191 -28.97 -11.86 -10.45
CA LEU A 191 -27.80 -12.60 -10.91
C LEU A 191 -28.28 -13.91 -11.51
N ASN A 192 -27.70 -14.32 -12.64
CA ASN A 192 -27.98 -15.65 -13.18
C ASN A 192 -27.74 -16.67 -12.06
N GLU A 193 -28.76 -17.47 -11.74
CA GLU A 193 -28.62 -18.59 -10.81
C GLU A 193 -27.41 -19.41 -11.23
N PRO A 194 -26.45 -19.70 -10.33
CA PRO A 194 -25.31 -20.53 -10.68
C PRO A 194 -25.85 -21.83 -11.26
N ASP A 195 -25.39 -22.17 -12.46
CA ASP A 195 -25.84 -23.37 -13.16
C ASP A 195 -25.70 -24.55 -12.20
N THR A 196 -26.82 -25.16 -11.81
CA THR A 196 -26.92 -26.16 -10.74
C THR A 196 -26.05 -27.40 -10.94
N ASN A 197 -25.40 -27.53 -12.12
CA ASN A 197 -24.43 -28.56 -12.46
C ASN A 197 -22.94 -28.13 -12.33
N SER A 198 -22.65 -26.89 -11.92
CA SER A 198 -21.30 -26.37 -11.74
C SER A 198 -21.02 -26.10 -10.27
N TYR A 199 -20.57 -27.12 -9.55
CA TYR A 199 -19.89 -26.91 -8.27
C TYR A 199 -18.59 -26.15 -8.54
N HIS A 200 -18.58 -24.83 -8.39
CA HIS A 200 -17.34 -24.07 -8.31
C HIS A 200 -16.59 -24.50 -7.05
N TYR A 201 -15.58 -25.35 -7.24
CA TYR A 201 -14.71 -25.81 -6.18
C TYR A 201 -13.67 -24.70 -5.92
N TYR A 202 -13.94 -23.84 -4.93
CA TYR A 202 -13.04 -22.72 -4.53
C TYR A 202 -11.72 -23.07 -3.81
N PRO A 203 -11.37 -24.31 -3.36
CA PRO A 203 -10.08 -24.52 -2.69
C PRO A 203 -8.87 -24.39 -3.64
N LEU A 204 -9.10 -24.23 -4.95
CA LEU A 204 -8.06 -24.04 -5.97
C LEU A 204 -7.65 -22.57 -6.22
N GLN A 205 -8.24 -21.60 -5.50
CA GLN A 205 -7.96 -20.16 -5.65
C GLN A 205 -7.24 -19.54 -4.43
N LYS A 206 -6.65 -20.39 -3.58
CA LYS A 206 -5.85 -19.94 -2.43
C LYS A 206 -4.41 -19.65 -2.85
N GLN A 207 -3.88 -18.53 -2.40
CA GLN A 207 -2.49 -18.14 -2.55
C GLN A 207 -1.88 -17.97 -1.15
N TYR A 208 -0.65 -18.45 -0.95
CA TYR A 208 0.06 -18.38 0.34
C TYR A 208 1.31 -17.52 0.24
N GLU A 209 1.60 -16.78 1.31
CA GLU A 209 2.79 -15.94 1.44
C GLU A 209 3.99 -16.75 1.95
N LEU A 210 5.15 -16.54 1.32
CA LEU A 210 6.45 -16.93 1.84
C LEU A 210 7.18 -15.65 2.25
N SER A 211 7.18 -15.36 3.55
CA SER A 211 7.68 -14.11 4.11
C SER A 211 8.98 -14.28 4.89
N ASN A 212 9.80 -13.23 4.95
CA ASN A 212 11.03 -13.22 5.75
C ASN A 212 10.76 -12.86 7.23
N HIS A 213 11.84 -12.71 8.02
CA HIS A 213 11.77 -12.41 9.46
C HIS A 213 11.12 -11.06 9.80
N LEU A 214 11.04 -10.13 8.85
CA LEU A 214 10.38 -8.82 9.00
C LEU A 214 8.95 -8.81 8.44
N GLY A 215 8.49 -9.95 7.91
CA GLY A 215 7.18 -10.07 7.26
C GLY A 215 7.15 -9.57 5.81
N ASN A 216 8.29 -9.34 5.16
CA ASN A 216 8.31 -9.00 3.73
C ASN A 216 7.90 -10.23 2.93
N VAL A 217 6.87 -10.11 2.08
CA VAL A 217 6.39 -11.20 1.22
C VAL A 217 7.35 -11.40 0.05
N LEU A 218 8.22 -12.40 0.12
CA LEU A 218 9.24 -12.66 -0.90
C LEU A 218 8.70 -13.46 -2.07
N ALA A 219 7.75 -14.35 -1.83
CA ALA A 219 7.08 -15.09 -2.88
C ALA A 219 5.65 -15.42 -2.49
N THR A 220 4.81 -15.64 -3.50
CA THR A 220 3.49 -16.23 -3.32
C THR A 220 3.37 -17.52 -4.10
N VAL A 221 2.67 -18.50 -3.53
CA VAL A 221 2.46 -19.81 -4.15
C VAL A 221 0.99 -20.17 -4.15
N SER A 222 0.52 -20.79 -5.22
CA SER A 222 -0.83 -21.33 -5.28
C SER A 222 -0.97 -22.56 -4.40
N ALA A 223 -2.14 -22.72 -3.78
CA ALA A 223 -2.54 -23.97 -3.15
C ALA A 223 -2.70 -25.10 -4.17
N ARG A 224 -2.95 -24.75 -5.45
CA ARG A 224 -3.03 -25.69 -6.54
C ARG A 224 -1.63 -25.94 -7.11
N PRO A 225 -1.18 -27.20 -7.22
CA PRO A 225 0.08 -27.50 -7.89
C PRO A 225 -0.01 -27.26 -9.40
N ARG A 226 1.11 -26.86 -10.00
CA ARG A 226 1.29 -26.81 -11.44
C ARG A 226 1.50 -28.22 -11.98
N LEU A 227 0.75 -28.59 -13.01
CA LEU A 227 0.84 -29.92 -13.63
C LEU A 227 1.82 -29.87 -14.80
N ILE A 228 2.81 -30.78 -14.82
CA ILE A 228 3.77 -30.90 -15.91
C ILE A 228 3.37 -32.05 -16.81
N PHE A 229 3.35 -31.79 -18.12
CA PHE A 229 3.02 -32.75 -19.15
C PHE A 229 4.18 -32.87 -20.14
N ASP A 230 4.40 -34.08 -20.65
CA ASP A 230 5.25 -34.35 -21.81
C ASP A 230 4.41 -35.11 -22.83
N ASN A 231 4.37 -34.63 -24.08
CA ASN A 231 3.50 -35.14 -25.14
C ASN A 231 2.06 -35.44 -24.67
N GLN A 232 1.44 -34.47 -23.97
CA GLN A 232 0.09 -34.55 -23.38
C GLN A 232 -0.11 -35.64 -22.30
N THR A 233 0.97 -36.33 -21.90
CA THR A 233 0.96 -37.29 -20.81
C THR A 233 1.39 -36.61 -19.52
N PHE A 234 0.59 -36.72 -18.47
CA PHE A 234 0.93 -36.20 -17.15
C PHE A 234 2.22 -36.85 -16.63
N GLN A 235 3.14 -36.04 -16.12
CA GLN A 235 4.43 -36.48 -15.60
C GLN A 235 4.45 -36.37 -14.07
N TYR A 236 4.43 -35.14 -13.56
CA TYR A 236 4.53 -34.85 -12.13
C TYR A 236 3.93 -33.46 -11.79
N LYS A 237 3.92 -33.14 -10.50
CA LYS A 237 3.38 -31.89 -9.95
C LYS A 237 4.52 -31.04 -9.37
N GLU A 238 4.46 -29.73 -9.59
CA GLU A 238 5.35 -28.75 -8.97
C GLU A 238 4.54 -27.71 -8.19
N ALA A 239 5.21 -26.97 -7.30
CA ALA A 239 4.61 -25.77 -6.70
C ALA A 239 4.38 -24.72 -7.80
N ASP A 240 3.21 -24.10 -7.79
CA ASP A 240 2.90 -23.02 -8.72
C ASP A 240 3.25 -21.68 -8.06
N VAL A 241 4.37 -21.10 -8.47
CA VAL A 241 4.81 -19.79 -7.96
C VAL A 241 4.06 -18.71 -8.72
N LEU A 242 3.45 -17.78 -7.98
CA LEU A 242 2.58 -16.74 -8.52
C LEU A 242 3.25 -15.37 -8.54
N SER A 243 4.14 -15.11 -7.58
CA SER A 243 4.99 -13.93 -7.57
C SER A 243 6.28 -14.19 -6.80
N VAL A 244 7.32 -13.43 -7.13
CA VAL A 244 8.61 -13.36 -6.43
C VAL A 244 9.04 -11.90 -6.38
N ASN A 245 9.52 -11.43 -5.23
CA ASN A 245 9.98 -10.06 -5.04
C ASN A 245 11.21 -10.03 -4.12
N ASP A 246 12.27 -9.41 -4.59
CA ASP A 246 13.38 -8.94 -3.74
C ASP A 246 13.19 -7.46 -3.41
N TYR A 247 13.52 -7.07 -2.19
CA TYR A 247 13.37 -5.70 -1.71
C TYR A 247 14.72 -5.09 -1.34
N TYR A 248 14.94 -3.83 -1.73
CA TYR A 248 15.91 -2.98 -1.05
C TYR A 248 15.52 -2.78 0.41
N PRO A 249 16.45 -2.39 1.30
CA PRO A 249 16.19 -2.34 2.74
C PRO A 249 14.92 -1.57 3.12
N PHE A 250 14.64 -0.42 2.49
CA PHE A 250 13.48 0.41 2.80
C PHE A 250 12.17 -0.02 2.09
N GLY A 251 12.21 -1.08 1.28
CA GLY A 251 11.01 -1.73 0.74
C GLY A 251 10.72 -1.49 -0.74
N SER A 252 11.54 -0.73 -1.47
CA SER A 252 11.42 -0.66 -2.92
C SER A 252 11.81 -2.00 -3.54
N THR A 253 11.08 -2.42 -4.58
CA THR A 253 11.33 -3.70 -5.26
C THR A 253 12.59 -3.59 -6.11
N MET A 254 13.48 -4.58 -6.04
CA MET A 254 14.68 -4.63 -6.85
C MET A 254 14.33 -4.91 -8.32
N PRO A 255 14.70 -4.02 -9.26
CA PRO A 255 14.50 -4.26 -10.68
C PRO A 255 15.15 -5.57 -11.13
N SER A 256 14.48 -6.29 -12.02
CA SER A 256 14.93 -7.59 -12.56
C SER A 256 15.10 -8.73 -11.55
N ARG A 257 14.73 -8.53 -10.28
CA ARG A 257 14.64 -9.56 -9.23
C ARG A 257 13.23 -9.70 -8.68
N SER A 258 12.27 -9.35 -9.51
CA SER A 258 10.85 -9.46 -9.20
C SER A 258 10.13 -10.02 -10.43
N TRP A 259 9.16 -10.89 -10.21
CA TRP A 259 8.32 -11.50 -11.24
C TRP A 259 6.91 -11.71 -10.69
N ASP A 260 5.90 -11.53 -11.54
CA ASP A 260 4.50 -11.74 -11.20
C ASP A 260 3.80 -12.47 -12.37
N SER A 261 2.97 -13.45 -12.03
CA SER A 261 2.21 -14.27 -12.98
C SER A 261 1.02 -13.54 -13.62
N GLY A 262 0.73 -12.30 -13.21
CA GLY A 262 -0.46 -11.54 -13.58
C GLY A 262 -1.69 -11.86 -12.74
N GLN A 263 -1.61 -12.85 -11.84
CA GLN A 263 -2.69 -13.17 -10.89
C GLN A 263 -2.80 -12.12 -9.76
N GLY A 264 -1.77 -11.30 -9.58
CA GLY A 264 -1.74 -10.19 -8.65
C GLY A 264 -1.64 -10.60 -7.19
N TYR A 265 -0.91 -9.81 -6.40
CA TYR A 265 -0.91 -9.90 -4.95
C TYR A 265 -0.63 -8.52 -4.35
N ARG A 266 -1.51 -8.05 -3.45
CA ARG A 266 -1.45 -6.65 -2.97
C ARG A 266 -0.47 -6.43 -1.82
N PHE A 267 -0.14 -7.47 -1.06
CA PHE A 267 0.70 -7.33 0.13
C PHE A 267 2.16 -7.63 -0.18
N ALA A 268 3.07 -6.82 0.35
CA ALA A 268 4.48 -6.88 -0.03
C ALA A 268 5.40 -6.58 1.17
N PHE A 269 6.04 -5.42 1.20
CA PHE A 269 6.99 -5.04 2.25
C PHE A 269 6.32 -4.94 3.63
N ASN A 270 6.92 -5.54 4.66
CA ASN A 270 6.37 -5.73 6.01
C ASN A 270 4.92 -6.25 6.04
N GLY A 271 4.50 -6.99 5.01
CA GLY A 271 3.13 -7.50 4.88
C GLY A 271 2.09 -6.39 4.67
N LYS A 272 2.51 -5.19 4.31
CA LYS A 272 1.66 -4.04 4.04
C LYS A 272 1.18 -4.00 2.60
N GLU A 273 0.03 -3.38 2.40
CA GLU A 273 -0.56 -3.24 1.08
C GLU A 273 0.25 -2.23 0.25
N LYS A 274 0.63 -2.62 -0.96
CA LYS A 274 1.29 -1.76 -1.93
C LYS A 274 0.25 -0.97 -2.72
N ILE A 275 0.30 0.37 -2.65
CA ILE A 275 -0.60 1.25 -3.41
C ILE A 275 0.02 1.55 -4.78
N THR A 276 -0.18 0.63 -5.71
CA THR A 276 0.40 0.75 -7.06
C THR A 276 -0.15 1.93 -7.86
N ASP A 277 -1.36 2.36 -7.54
CA ASP A 277 -2.05 3.49 -8.17
C ASP A 277 -1.42 4.85 -7.77
N TRP A 278 -0.56 4.87 -6.76
CA TRP A 278 0.14 6.07 -6.29
C TRP A 278 1.37 6.40 -7.14
N ASP A 279 2.27 5.44 -7.32
CA ASP A 279 3.60 5.65 -7.89
C ASP A 279 3.93 4.73 -9.07
N GLY A 280 2.98 3.92 -9.55
CA GLY A 280 3.25 2.97 -10.63
C GLY A 280 4.09 1.76 -10.18
N LYS A 281 3.88 1.30 -8.94
CA LYS A 281 4.54 0.12 -8.33
C LYS A 281 5.95 0.38 -7.78
N MET A 282 6.33 1.61 -7.50
CA MET A 282 7.69 1.95 -7.06
C MET A 282 7.93 1.76 -5.55
N GLY A 283 6.87 1.68 -4.74
CA GLY A 283 7.00 1.28 -3.33
C GLY A 283 6.25 2.15 -2.32
N THR A 284 5.05 2.62 -2.65
CA THR A 284 4.16 3.25 -1.68
C THR A 284 3.38 2.18 -0.92
N TYR A 285 3.49 2.17 0.41
CA TYR A 285 2.86 1.17 1.27
C TYR A 285 1.92 1.80 2.31
N ASP A 286 0.74 1.19 2.48
CA ASP A 286 -0.22 1.58 3.52
C ASP A 286 0.10 0.88 4.84
N PHE A 287 0.61 1.64 5.80
CA PHE A 287 0.86 1.18 7.17
C PHE A 287 -0.30 1.50 8.10
N ASP A 288 -1.51 1.69 7.57
CA ASP A 288 -2.71 2.11 8.28
C ASP A 288 -2.63 3.56 8.74
N ALA A 289 -1.74 3.92 9.68
CA ALA A 289 -1.66 5.28 10.20
C ALA A 289 -1.05 6.28 9.22
N ARG A 290 -0.07 5.84 8.41
CA ARG A 290 0.73 6.67 7.50
C ARG A 290 1.05 5.87 6.23
N LEU A 291 1.40 6.58 5.14
CA LEU A 291 1.94 5.95 3.94
C LEU A 291 3.46 6.09 3.92
N LEU A 292 4.13 4.97 3.67
CA LEU A 292 5.58 4.93 3.49
C LEU A 292 5.91 5.11 2.01
N ASN A 293 6.78 6.06 1.69
CA ASN A 293 7.49 6.09 0.41
C ASN A 293 8.79 5.29 0.58
N ALA A 294 8.84 4.09 0.00
CA ALA A 294 9.99 3.20 0.14
C ALA A 294 11.23 3.61 -0.66
N LEU A 295 11.09 4.46 -1.68
CA LEU A 295 12.23 4.98 -2.43
C LEU A 295 13.09 5.91 -1.57
N THR A 296 12.45 6.75 -0.75
CA THR A 296 13.13 7.69 0.15
C THR A 296 13.25 7.17 1.58
N GLY A 297 12.51 6.11 1.93
CA GLY A 297 12.45 5.58 3.29
C GLY A 297 11.83 6.59 4.27
N ARG A 298 10.81 7.34 3.81
CA ARG A 298 10.17 8.41 4.59
C ARG A 298 8.66 8.26 4.62
N TRP A 299 8.07 8.64 5.75
CA TRP A 299 6.64 8.80 5.91
C TRP A 299 6.15 10.05 5.17
N ASN A 300 4.92 10.00 4.67
CA ASN A 300 4.24 11.16 4.05
C ASN A 300 3.66 12.15 5.07
N SER A 301 3.74 11.87 6.36
CA SER A 301 3.25 12.72 7.45
C SER A 301 4.08 12.52 8.72
N PRO A 302 4.10 13.50 9.64
CA PRO A 302 4.86 13.41 10.88
C PRO A 302 4.33 12.31 11.79
N ASP A 303 5.22 11.71 12.58
CA ASP A 303 4.84 10.80 13.65
C ASP A 303 4.06 11.53 14.75
N LYS A 304 2.85 11.07 15.08
CA LYS A 304 2.09 11.62 16.21
C LYS A 304 2.74 11.30 17.57
N LEU A 305 3.64 10.32 17.61
CA LEU A 305 4.45 10.00 18.77
C LEU A 305 5.84 10.67 18.70
N GLU A 306 6.01 11.76 17.96
CA GLU A 306 7.29 12.51 17.90
C GLU A 306 7.85 12.86 19.29
N ALA A 307 6.99 13.22 20.23
CA ALA A 307 7.38 13.56 21.60
C ALA A 307 8.03 12.38 22.35
N LYS A 308 7.71 11.15 21.92
CA LYS A 308 8.36 9.95 22.39
C LYS A 308 9.79 9.92 21.83
N TYR A 309 10.03 10.25 20.57
CA TYR A 309 11.36 10.13 19.94
C TYR A 309 11.98 11.49 19.56
N PRO A 310 12.33 12.35 20.54
CA PRO A 310 12.74 13.74 20.27
C PRO A 310 14.07 13.86 19.50
N ASN A 311 14.89 12.82 19.50
CA ASN A 311 16.17 12.77 18.79
C ASN A 311 16.05 12.13 17.38
N MET A 312 14.84 11.80 16.95
CA MET A 312 14.59 11.15 15.65
C MET A 312 13.81 12.09 14.73
N SER A 313 14.05 11.96 13.42
CA SER A 313 13.20 12.64 12.44
C SER A 313 11.78 12.07 12.51
N THR A 314 10.80 12.96 12.56
CA THR A 314 9.36 12.63 12.60
C THR A 314 8.86 11.99 11.31
N TYR A 315 9.65 12.05 10.23
CA TYR A 315 9.40 11.41 8.95
C TYR A 315 10.22 10.13 8.73
N GLY A 316 11.16 9.82 9.64
CA GLY A 316 12.04 8.67 9.48
C GLY A 316 11.30 7.35 9.63
N PHE A 317 11.48 6.43 8.66
CA PHE A 317 10.99 5.07 8.80
C PHE A 317 11.85 4.31 9.82
N ILE A 318 11.24 3.85 10.92
CA ILE A 318 11.83 2.95 11.94
C ILE A 318 13.27 3.30 12.37
N GLY A 319 13.54 4.59 12.53
CA GLY A 319 14.87 5.09 12.91
C GLY A 319 15.99 4.70 11.95
N ASN A 320 15.68 4.58 10.66
CA ASN A 320 16.60 4.19 9.59
C ASN A 320 17.27 2.81 9.80
N ASN A 321 16.60 1.89 10.51
CA ASN A 321 17.11 0.54 10.77
C ASN A 321 16.22 -0.56 10.14
N PRO A 322 15.99 -0.57 8.81
CA PRO A 322 14.97 -1.41 8.20
C PRO A 322 15.34 -2.88 8.02
N ILE A 323 16.52 -3.29 8.47
CA ILE A 323 16.96 -4.69 8.42
C ILE A 323 16.48 -5.48 9.65
N ILE A 324 16.21 -4.78 10.75
CA ILE A 324 15.95 -5.39 12.06
C ILE A 324 14.81 -4.74 12.84
N ALA A 325 14.24 -3.63 12.35
CA ALA A 325 13.07 -3.02 12.92
C ALA A 325 11.87 -3.14 11.97
N ILE A 326 10.66 -3.09 12.55
CA ILE A 326 9.40 -3.04 11.83
C ILE A 326 8.48 -2.00 12.47
N ASP A 327 7.60 -1.41 11.67
CA ASP A 327 6.46 -0.64 12.18
C ASP A 327 5.15 -1.39 11.84
N PRO A 328 4.49 -2.02 12.83
CA PRO A 328 3.31 -2.82 12.54
C PRO A 328 2.08 -2.01 12.12
N ASN A 329 2.01 -0.71 12.38
CA ASN A 329 0.77 0.08 12.24
C ASN A 329 1.01 1.56 11.87
N GLY A 330 2.23 1.89 11.43
CA GLY A 330 2.64 3.25 11.10
C GLY A 330 2.69 4.16 12.32
N ARG A 331 2.83 3.64 13.55
CA ARG A 331 2.85 4.44 14.79
C ARG A 331 3.95 4.03 15.76
N ASP A 332 4.44 2.80 15.67
CA ASP A 332 5.30 2.22 16.70
C ASP A 332 6.48 1.50 16.07
N ILE A 333 7.63 1.54 16.74
CA ILE A 333 8.84 0.83 16.29
C ILE A 333 9.02 -0.42 17.14
N TYR A 334 9.18 -1.57 16.49
CA TYR A 334 9.45 -2.85 17.12
C TYR A 334 10.79 -3.37 16.60
N ILE A 335 11.64 -3.88 17.49
CA ILE A 335 12.92 -4.49 17.07
C ILE A 335 12.70 -6.00 17.01
N VAL A 336 13.07 -6.59 15.88
CA VAL A 336 13.03 -8.01 15.62
C VAL A 336 14.41 -8.57 15.94
N ILE A 337 14.50 -9.28 17.07
CA ILE A 337 15.75 -9.91 17.52
C ILE A 337 15.60 -11.42 17.34
N GLN A 338 16.57 -12.03 16.68
CA GLN A 338 16.73 -13.47 16.67
C GLN A 338 17.62 -13.86 17.85
N ASN A 339 17.05 -14.55 18.85
CA ASN A 339 17.85 -15.09 19.95
C ASN A 339 18.67 -16.27 19.40
N ALA A 340 19.98 -16.29 19.69
CA ALA A 340 20.90 -17.35 19.22
C ALA A 340 20.51 -18.78 19.66
N THR A 341 19.58 -18.92 20.61
CA THR A 341 19.11 -20.20 21.15
C THR A 341 17.72 -20.62 20.66
N ASP A 342 16.99 -19.76 19.94
CA ASP A 342 15.67 -20.07 19.36
C ASP A 342 15.75 -20.04 17.83
N ASP A 343 15.32 -21.10 17.15
CA ASP A 343 15.21 -21.15 15.67
C ASP A 343 14.17 -20.17 15.09
N LYS A 344 13.49 -19.39 15.93
CA LYS A 344 12.45 -18.43 15.54
C LYS A 344 12.81 -17.02 15.97
N SER A 345 12.73 -16.07 15.04
CA SER A 345 12.75 -14.64 15.37
C SER A 345 11.57 -14.31 16.30
N LYS A 346 11.84 -13.50 17.33
CA LYS A 346 10.79 -12.99 18.23
C LYS A 346 10.66 -11.50 18.00
N ILE A 347 9.45 -11.07 17.66
CA ILE A 347 9.09 -9.65 17.67
C ILE A 347 9.02 -9.24 19.15
N GLN A 348 10.01 -8.49 19.62
CA GLN A 348 9.97 -7.95 20.96
C GLN A 348 9.31 -6.57 20.90
N LYS A 349 8.18 -6.44 21.58
CA LYS A 349 7.61 -5.12 21.87
C LYS A 349 8.51 -4.45 22.89
N ASN A 350 9.50 -3.71 22.41
CA ASN A 350 10.41 -2.98 23.26
C ASN A 350 9.71 -1.75 23.82
N ASN A 351 10.03 -1.42 25.06
CA ASN A 351 9.62 -0.14 25.60
C ASN A 351 10.44 0.99 24.95
N HIS A 352 9.98 2.21 25.18
CA HIS A 352 10.54 3.39 24.56
C HIS A 352 12.04 3.58 24.85
N GLU A 353 12.44 3.45 26.11
CA GLU A 353 13.82 3.66 26.57
C GLU A 353 14.77 2.63 25.96
N GLN A 354 14.30 1.38 25.81
CA GLN A 354 15.05 0.32 25.13
C GLN A 354 15.30 0.68 23.67
N ILE A 355 14.29 1.22 22.96
CA ILE A 355 14.44 1.63 21.55
C ILE A 355 15.43 2.79 21.44
N ILE A 356 15.30 3.85 22.25
CA ILE A 356 16.26 4.98 22.23
C ILE A 356 17.67 4.50 22.56
N SER A 357 17.84 3.74 23.65
CA SER A 357 19.15 3.24 24.07
C SER A 357 19.77 2.37 22.99
N TRP A 358 18.96 1.55 22.33
CA TRP A 358 19.43 0.67 21.27
C TRP A 358 19.84 1.47 20.03
N LEU A 359 19.00 2.39 19.55
CA LEU A 359 19.31 3.26 18.41
C LEU A 359 20.57 4.09 18.68
N ALA A 360 20.69 4.69 19.86
CA ALA A 360 21.87 5.45 20.27
C ALA A 360 23.14 4.58 20.39
N SER A 361 23.00 3.29 20.72
CA SER A 361 24.13 2.35 20.74
C SER A 361 24.53 1.88 19.34
N SER A 362 23.58 1.79 18.41
CA SER A 362 23.81 1.35 17.03
C SER A 362 24.57 2.39 16.20
N GLU A 363 24.45 3.69 16.53
CA GLU A 363 25.29 4.75 15.96
C GLU A 363 26.78 4.58 16.29
N ARG A 364 27.15 3.82 17.33
CA ARG A 364 28.55 3.50 17.65
C ARG A 364 29.11 2.31 16.86
N VAL A 365 28.27 1.55 16.16
CA VAL A 365 28.68 0.34 15.42
C VAL A 365 28.84 0.63 13.91
N MET A 366 28.45 1.83 13.45
CA MET A 366 28.60 2.29 12.07
C MET A 366 29.56 3.50 11.98
N GLN A 367 30.74 3.39 12.60
CA GLN A 367 31.93 4.20 12.28
C GLN A 367 33.01 3.33 11.68
#